data_AF-A0A4U7N917-F1
#
_entry.id   AF-A0A4U7N917-F1
#
_cell.length_a   1.000
_cell.length_b   1.000
_cell.length_c   1.000
_cell.angle_alpha   90.00
_cell.angle_beta   90.00
_cell.angle_gamma   90.00
#
_symmetry.space_group_name_H-M   'P 1'
#
loop_
_entity.id
_entity.type
_entity.pdbx_description
1 polymer ?
#
loop_
_entity_poly.entity_id
_entity_poly.type
_entity_poly.pdbx_seq_one_letter_code
_entity_poly.pdbx_strand_id
1 'polypeptide(L)'
;MTYSLLLGDYAYSSWSLRGWLLFERFNIPFKTHMLDFSKASVAAQLAAFSPARTVPTVQTPEGAIVSESLAIAEELATRHPEAGHWPTSPLERATARNLTAEMHAGFMALRAACPMNLRTAYINTSPSEDVLTDIARLETLWDHARAIRTTKGPWLLGQYSIADAFYAPVAARIAGYDLPVSAASKAYVQTHLADPAFRRWRAMGLVSGATLERYAQTYDTRPWPGPAPLPAAAVGGTDSENEACPYSGASVTHVLEIDGRRIGFCNAFCRDKTVADPEAWPAFMSLLNA
;
A
#
# COMPACT_ATOMS: atom_id res chain seq x y z
N MET A 1 -23.20 2.26 10.45
CA MET A 1 -22.36 1.22 9.79
C MET A 1 -20.95 1.79 9.63
N THR A 2 -19.90 0.98 9.49
CA THR A 2 -18.55 1.52 9.21
C THR A 2 -18.34 1.70 7.70
N TYR A 3 -17.27 2.36 7.27
CA TYR A 3 -16.92 2.46 5.84
C TYR A 3 -16.74 1.08 5.20
N SER A 4 -17.21 0.91 3.97
CA SER A 4 -16.89 -0.23 3.11
C SER A 4 -15.95 0.23 2.00
N LEU A 5 -14.71 -0.26 2.01
CA LEU A 5 -13.68 0.07 1.04
C LEU A 5 -13.55 -1.06 0.02
N LEU A 6 -13.88 -0.75 -1.23
CA LEU A 6 -13.81 -1.66 -2.37
C LEU A 6 -12.47 -1.48 -3.07
N LEU A 7 -11.73 -2.57 -3.20
CA LEU A 7 -10.35 -2.57 -3.67
C LEU A 7 -10.14 -3.58 -4.79
N GLY A 8 -9.21 -3.26 -5.68
CA GLY A 8 -8.64 -4.20 -6.63
C GLY A 8 -7.43 -4.93 -6.05
N ASP A 9 -6.82 -5.75 -6.89
CA ASP A 9 -5.70 -6.62 -6.53
C ASP A 9 -4.55 -5.90 -5.77
N TYR A 10 -4.11 -6.50 -4.65
CA TYR A 10 -3.05 -5.98 -3.79
C TYR A 10 -1.70 -5.84 -4.51
N ALA A 11 -1.34 -6.75 -5.42
CA ALA A 11 -0.06 -6.72 -6.10
C ALA A 11 0.00 -5.71 -7.26
N TYR A 12 -1.14 -5.43 -7.90
CA TYR A 12 -1.18 -4.72 -9.19
C TYR A 12 -1.95 -3.40 -9.20
N SER A 13 -2.88 -3.18 -8.25
CA SER A 13 -3.72 -1.98 -8.25
C SER A 13 -3.07 -0.81 -7.48
N SER A 14 -2.32 0.05 -8.19
CA SER A 14 -1.70 1.24 -7.57
C SER A 14 -2.72 2.20 -6.99
N TRP A 15 -3.92 2.27 -7.57
CA TRP A 15 -5.00 3.11 -7.06
C TRP A 15 -5.57 2.57 -5.75
N SER A 16 -5.74 1.25 -5.65
CA SER A 16 -6.27 0.61 -4.44
C SER A 16 -5.31 0.75 -3.26
N LEU A 17 -3.99 0.65 -3.50
CA LEU A 17 -2.99 0.93 -2.48
C LEU A 17 -3.15 2.34 -1.90
N ARG A 18 -3.32 3.36 -2.74
CA ARG A 18 -3.57 4.74 -2.28
C ARG A 18 -4.80 4.79 -1.38
N GLY A 19 -5.93 4.25 -1.86
CA GLY A 19 -7.19 4.24 -1.12
C GLY A 19 -7.07 3.56 0.24
N TRP A 20 -6.41 2.40 0.30
CA TRP A 20 -6.23 1.64 1.54
C TRP A 20 -5.32 2.35 2.55
N LEU A 21 -4.23 2.97 2.10
CA LEU A 21 -3.33 3.73 2.97
C LEU A 21 -4.03 4.91 3.64
N LEU A 22 -5.04 5.52 3.00
CA LEU A 22 -5.82 6.62 3.58
C LEU A 22 -6.67 6.21 4.79
N PHE A 23 -6.99 4.92 4.92
CA PHE A 23 -7.66 4.39 6.10
C PHE A 23 -6.64 3.88 7.11
N GLU A 24 -5.69 3.05 6.68
CA GLU A 24 -4.77 2.38 7.59
C GLU A 24 -3.78 3.31 8.27
N ARG A 25 -3.14 4.22 7.53
CA ARG A 25 -2.13 5.12 8.11
C ARG A 25 -2.74 6.18 9.03
N PHE A 26 -4.04 6.42 8.88
CA PHE A 26 -4.81 7.39 9.66
C PHE A 26 -5.75 6.73 10.67
N ASN A 27 -5.62 5.40 10.86
CA ASN A 27 -6.37 4.62 11.84
C ASN A 27 -7.90 4.81 11.74
N ILE A 28 -8.43 4.95 10.52
CA ILE A 28 -9.87 5.06 10.27
C ILE A 28 -10.46 3.66 10.14
N PRO A 29 -11.43 3.23 10.97
CA PRO A 29 -12.02 1.91 10.87
C PRO A 29 -12.80 1.68 9.56
N PHE A 30 -12.62 0.51 8.94
CA PHE A 30 -13.25 0.16 7.66
C PHE A 30 -13.38 -1.35 7.48
N LYS A 31 -14.27 -1.76 6.57
CA LYS A 31 -14.37 -3.12 6.05
C LYS A 31 -13.84 -3.14 4.63
N THR A 32 -13.00 -4.13 4.32
CA THR A 32 -12.43 -4.29 2.98
C THR A 32 -13.27 -5.26 2.15
N HIS A 33 -13.51 -4.91 0.89
CA HIS A 33 -14.10 -5.77 -0.13
C HIS A 33 -13.13 -5.86 -1.32
N MET A 34 -12.46 -6.99 -1.46
CA MET A 34 -11.56 -7.24 -2.59
C MET A 34 -12.37 -7.75 -3.79
N LEU A 35 -12.19 -7.09 -4.94
CA LEU A 35 -12.76 -7.53 -6.20
C LEU A 35 -11.89 -8.63 -6.81
N ASP A 36 -12.54 -9.60 -7.44
CA ASP A 36 -11.87 -10.71 -8.13
C ASP A 36 -11.81 -10.40 -9.63
N PHE A 37 -10.64 -9.98 -10.11
CA PHE A 37 -10.44 -9.64 -11.52
C PHE A 37 -10.57 -10.82 -12.49
N SER A 38 -10.64 -12.06 -12.01
CA SER A 38 -10.88 -13.26 -12.84
C SER A 38 -12.38 -13.56 -13.02
N LYS A 39 -13.23 -13.09 -12.10
CA LYS A 39 -14.65 -13.45 -12.04
C LYS A 39 -15.53 -12.65 -13.00
N ALA A 40 -15.34 -11.34 -13.05
CA ALA A 40 -16.13 -10.42 -13.87
C ALA A 40 -15.42 -9.07 -14.03
N SER A 41 -15.90 -8.20 -14.92
CA SER A 41 -15.40 -6.82 -15.01
C SER A 41 -15.59 -6.07 -13.67
N VAL A 42 -14.71 -5.11 -13.40
CA VAL A 42 -14.78 -4.28 -12.19
C VAL A 42 -16.15 -3.62 -12.05
N ALA A 43 -16.67 -3.01 -13.12
CA ALA A 43 -17.97 -2.36 -13.10
C ALA A 43 -19.13 -3.32 -12.78
N ALA A 44 -19.10 -4.56 -13.29
CA ALA A 44 -20.14 -5.56 -12.99
C ALA A 44 -20.14 -5.96 -11.51
N GLN A 45 -18.95 -6.07 -10.89
CA GLN A 45 -18.83 -6.37 -9.46
C GLN A 45 -19.26 -5.20 -8.57
N LEU A 46 -19.27 -3.98 -9.10
CA LEU A 46 -19.67 -2.75 -8.40
C LEU A 46 -21.14 -2.36 -8.61
N ALA A 47 -21.95 -3.20 -9.26
CA ALA A 47 -23.34 -2.86 -9.60
C ALA A 47 -24.21 -2.49 -8.38
N ALA A 48 -23.94 -3.10 -7.21
CA ALA A 48 -24.62 -2.78 -5.95
C ALA A 48 -24.17 -1.44 -5.30
N PHE A 49 -23.12 -0.82 -5.85
CA PHE A 49 -22.49 0.41 -5.36
C PHE A 49 -22.61 1.55 -6.38
N SER A 50 -23.78 1.72 -7.00
CA SER A 50 -24.01 2.79 -7.99
C SER A 50 -23.70 4.18 -7.39
N PRO A 51 -22.95 5.06 -8.08
CA PRO A 51 -22.52 5.00 -9.48
C PRO A 51 -21.08 4.48 -9.71
N ALA A 52 -20.54 3.67 -8.81
CA ALA A 52 -19.16 3.21 -8.88
C ALA A 52 -18.87 2.33 -10.12
N ARG A 53 -17.68 2.54 -10.69
CA ARG A 53 -17.19 1.81 -11.89
C ARG A 53 -15.70 1.48 -11.86
N THR A 54 -14.96 2.03 -10.90
CA THR A 54 -13.51 1.84 -10.71
C THR A 54 -13.23 1.47 -9.26
N VAL A 55 -12.01 1.04 -8.97
CA VAL A 55 -11.49 0.89 -7.60
C VAL A 55 -10.25 1.77 -7.44
N PRO A 56 -10.03 2.39 -6.26
CA PRO A 56 -10.80 2.22 -5.04
C PRO A 56 -12.15 2.98 -5.09
N THR A 57 -13.14 2.42 -4.41
CA THR A 57 -14.41 3.07 -4.10
C THR A 57 -14.72 2.88 -2.63
N VAL A 58 -15.31 3.89 -2.00
CA VAL A 58 -15.79 3.85 -0.63
C VAL A 58 -17.30 4.01 -0.60
N GLN A 59 -17.99 3.17 0.17
CA GLN A 59 -19.31 3.47 0.69
C GLN A 59 -19.17 3.97 2.13
N THR A 60 -19.66 5.17 2.38
CA THR A 60 -19.66 5.81 3.71
C THR A 60 -20.70 5.18 4.65
N PRO A 61 -20.61 5.40 5.97
CA PRO A 61 -21.59 4.93 6.95
C PRO A 61 -23.07 5.21 6.62
N GLU A 62 -23.35 6.34 6.00
CA GLU A 62 -24.68 6.80 5.57
C GLU A 62 -25.03 6.41 4.12
N GLY A 63 -24.13 5.70 3.43
CA GLY A 63 -24.39 5.12 2.11
C GLY A 63 -23.90 5.94 0.92
N ALA A 64 -23.26 7.10 1.11
CA ALA A 64 -22.67 7.86 0.00
C ALA A 64 -21.55 7.05 -0.67
N ILE A 65 -21.54 7.03 -2.01
CA ILE A 65 -20.53 6.34 -2.82
C ILE A 65 -19.50 7.34 -3.33
N VAL A 66 -18.26 7.18 -2.90
CA VAL A 66 -17.13 8.04 -3.30
C VAL A 66 -16.14 7.18 -4.06
N SER A 67 -16.06 7.40 -5.38
CA SER A 67 -15.06 6.77 -6.25
C SER A 67 -13.93 7.75 -6.53
N GLU A 68 -12.73 7.25 -6.83
CA GLU A 68 -11.46 7.96 -6.97
C GLU A 68 -10.70 8.23 -5.66
N SER A 69 -9.42 7.84 -5.66
CA SER A 69 -8.55 7.98 -4.48
C SER A 69 -8.44 9.42 -3.95
N LEU A 70 -8.50 10.44 -4.83
CA LEU A 70 -8.39 11.85 -4.39
C LEU A 70 -9.69 12.37 -3.78
N ALA A 71 -10.84 11.99 -4.35
CA ALA A 71 -12.13 12.28 -3.75
C ALA A 71 -12.29 11.58 -2.39
N ILE A 72 -11.87 10.32 -2.29
CA ILE A 72 -11.81 9.58 -1.02
C ILE A 72 -10.92 10.31 -0.01
N ALA A 73 -9.76 10.81 -0.43
CA ALA A 73 -8.83 11.50 0.46
C ALA A 73 -9.42 12.80 1.04
N GLU A 74 -10.03 13.64 0.21
CA GLU A 74 -10.68 14.88 0.69
C GLU A 74 -11.92 14.59 1.53
N GLU A 75 -12.69 13.55 1.20
CA GLU A 75 -13.84 13.16 2.00
C GLU A 75 -13.43 12.67 3.39
N LEU A 76 -12.37 11.85 3.48
CA LEU A 76 -11.84 11.40 4.76
C LEU A 76 -11.28 12.56 5.58
N ALA A 77 -10.53 13.47 4.94
CA ALA A 77 -10.00 14.65 5.62
C ALA A 77 -11.11 15.57 6.15
N THR A 78 -12.24 15.65 5.45
CA THR A 78 -13.41 16.43 5.88
C THR A 78 -14.14 15.78 7.05
N ARG A 79 -14.29 14.45 7.01
CA ARG A 79 -15.02 13.69 8.03
C ARG A 79 -14.23 13.42 9.30
N HIS A 80 -12.90 13.38 9.20
CA HIS A 80 -11.97 13.12 10.30
C HIS A 80 -10.91 14.22 10.38
N PRO A 81 -11.32 15.49 10.65
CA PRO A 81 -10.41 16.63 10.63
C PRO A 81 -9.25 16.48 11.64
N GLU A 82 -9.43 15.69 12.70
CA GLU A 82 -8.44 15.39 13.72
C GLU A 82 -7.44 14.29 13.34
N ALA A 83 -7.71 13.52 12.28
CA ALA A 83 -6.84 12.41 11.87
C ALA A 83 -5.53 12.87 11.23
N GLY A 84 -5.41 14.15 10.85
CA GLY A 84 -4.16 14.71 10.33
C GLY A 84 -3.84 14.29 8.90
N HIS A 85 -4.85 13.99 8.07
CA HIS A 85 -4.69 13.66 6.65
C HIS A 85 -3.89 14.71 5.86
N TRP A 86 -4.13 15.99 6.18
CA TRP A 86 -3.40 17.12 5.61
C TRP A 86 -2.57 17.85 6.68
N PRO A 87 -1.41 18.43 6.31
CA PRO A 87 -0.68 19.33 7.21
C PRO A 87 -1.54 20.50 7.72
N THR A 88 -1.26 20.94 8.94
CA THR A 88 -1.97 22.08 9.56
C THR A 88 -1.42 23.44 9.11
N SER A 89 -0.12 23.51 8.78
CA SER A 89 0.51 24.71 8.18
C SER A 89 -0.14 25.03 6.82
N PRO A 90 -0.61 26.27 6.57
CA PRO A 90 -1.21 26.65 5.29
C PRO A 90 -0.28 26.41 4.09
N LEU A 91 1.01 26.72 4.25
CA LEU A 91 2.02 26.51 3.20
C LEU A 91 2.18 25.01 2.89
N GLU A 92 2.43 24.19 3.91
CA GLU A 92 2.61 22.75 3.71
C GLU A 92 1.34 22.08 3.18
N ARG A 93 0.16 22.51 3.64
CA ARG A 93 -1.12 21.97 3.17
C ARG A 93 -1.36 22.28 1.70
N ALA A 94 -1.09 23.52 1.28
CA ALA A 94 -1.20 23.91 -0.12
C ALA A 94 -0.24 23.08 -0.99
N THR A 95 1.00 22.92 -0.54
CA THR A 95 1.99 22.08 -1.23
C THR A 95 1.57 20.61 -1.28
N ALA A 96 1.10 20.03 -0.16
CA ALA A 96 0.62 18.65 -0.11
C ALA A 96 -0.50 18.39 -1.12
N ARG A 97 -1.47 19.31 -1.21
CA ARG A 97 -2.58 19.22 -2.18
C ARG A 97 -2.10 19.32 -3.62
N ASN A 98 -1.19 20.26 -3.90
CA ASN A 98 -0.60 20.40 -5.24
C ASN A 98 0.14 19.11 -5.67
N LEU A 99 1.01 18.60 -4.81
CA LEU A 99 1.75 17.36 -5.04
C LEU A 99 0.79 16.17 -5.28
N THR A 100 -0.24 16.06 -4.45
CA THR A 100 -1.25 15.00 -4.55
C THR A 100 -2.01 15.09 -5.88
N ALA A 101 -2.47 16.27 -6.26
CA ALA A 101 -3.21 16.50 -7.50
C ALA A 101 -2.35 16.23 -8.74
N GLU A 102 -1.09 16.70 -8.75
CA GLU A 102 -0.16 16.45 -9.84
C GLU A 102 0.17 14.95 -9.97
N MET A 103 0.40 14.25 -8.84
CA MET A 103 0.55 12.81 -8.86
C MET A 103 -0.72 12.09 -9.32
N HIS A 104 -1.90 12.57 -8.94
CA HIS A 104 -3.17 11.99 -9.35
C HIS A 104 -3.32 12.02 -10.88
N ALA A 105 -3.07 13.18 -11.51
CA ALA A 105 -3.34 13.45 -12.92
C ALA A 105 -2.13 13.25 -13.88
N GLY A 106 -0.91 13.10 -13.37
CA GLY A 106 0.31 13.09 -14.18
C GLY A 106 1.13 11.80 -14.13
N PHE A 107 2.35 11.89 -14.71
CA PHE A 107 3.37 10.84 -14.78
C PHE A 107 2.98 9.65 -15.66
N MET A 108 2.42 9.92 -16.84
CA MET A 108 1.88 8.88 -17.73
C MET A 108 2.98 7.98 -18.30
N ALA A 109 4.14 8.53 -18.65
CA ALA A 109 5.24 7.74 -19.20
C ALA A 109 5.76 6.74 -18.16
N LEU A 110 6.02 7.21 -16.93
CA LEU A 110 6.38 6.35 -15.81
C LEU A 110 5.31 5.29 -15.52
N ARG A 111 4.02 5.66 -15.50
CA ARG A 111 2.94 4.71 -15.21
C ARG A 111 2.78 3.62 -16.27
N ALA A 112 3.00 3.97 -17.54
CA ALA A 112 2.89 3.04 -18.65
C ALA A 112 4.10 2.10 -18.73
N ALA A 113 5.32 2.63 -18.60
CA ALA A 113 6.55 1.86 -18.68
C ALA A 113 6.82 1.02 -17.42
N CYS A 114 6.37 1.50 -16.26
CA CYS A 114 6.55 0.85 -14.97
C CYS A 114 5.19 0.60 -14.31
N PRO A 115 4.36 -0.34 -14.81
CA PRO A 115 3.13 -0.70 -14.13
C PRO A 115 3.45 -1.29 -12.74
N MET A 116 2.56 -1.11 -11.77
CA MET A 116 2.83 -1.62 -10.42
C MET A 116 2.79 -3.14 -10.40
N ASN A 117 3.85 -3.77 -9.90
CA ASN A 117 3.92 -5.19 -9.59
C ASN A 117 4.71 -5.35 -8.30
N LEU A 118 4.03 -5.71 -7.20
CA LEU A 118 4.69 -5.87 -5.89
C LEU A 118 5.25 -7.29 -5.65
N ARG A 119 5.00 -8.22 -6.57
CA ARG A 119 5.49 -9.60 -6.50
C ARG A 119 6.90 -9.73 -7.08
N THR A 120 7.25 -8.89 -8.05
CA THR A 120 8.52 -8.94 -8.77
C THR A 120 9.23 -7.60 -8.69
N ALA A 121 10.55 -7.62 -8.52
CA ALA A 121 11.41 -6.47 -8.76
C ALA A 121 12.37 -6.79 -9.91
N TYR A 122 12.69 -5.77 -10.69
CA TYR A 122 13.52 -5.82 -11.88
C TYR A 122 14.82 -5.05 -11.68
N ILE A 123 15.82 -5.38 -12.47
CA ILE A 123 17.11 -4.68 -12.59
C ILE A 123 17.48 -4.55 -14.06
N ASN A 124 18.50 -3.76 -14.37
CA ASN A 124 18.96 -3.49 -15.74
C ASN A 124 17.83 -2.93 -16.61
N THR A 125 16.93 -2.16 -16.01
CA THR A 125 15.89 -1.45 -16.76
C THR A 125 16.55 -0.26 -17.44
N SER A 126 16.29 -0.10 -18.74
CA SER A 126 16.78 1.03 -19.53
C SER A 126 15.61 2.00 -19.75
N PRO A 127 15.30 2.88 -18.78
CA PRO A 127 14.15 3.79 -18.89
C PRO A 127 14.33 4.76 -20.08
N SER A 128 13.23 5.08 -20.75
CA SER A 128 13.23 6.08 -21.83
C SER A 128 13.44 7.50 -21.30
N GLU A 129 13.79 8.43 -22.19
CA GLU A 129 13.91 9.86 -21.84
C GLU A 129 12.62 10.45 -21.23
N ASP A 130 11.44 10.00 -21.69
CA ASP A 130 10.16 10.42 -21.13
C ASP A 130 9.98 9.95 -19.67
N VAL A 131 10.40 8.72 -19.36
CA VAL A 131 10.38 8.20 -17.97
C VAL A 131 11.39 8.96 -17.11
N LEU A 132 12.58 9.25 -17.63
CA LEU A 132 13.58 10.06 -16.92
C LEU A 132 13.10 11.49 -16.68
N THR A 133 12.33 12.07 -17.61
CA THR A 133 11.69 13.38 -17.45
C THR A 133 10.65 13.36 -16.34
N ASP A 134 9.79 12.33 -16.30
CA ASP A 134 8.84 12.12 -15.21
C ASP A 134 9.56 11.98 -13.85
N ILE A 135 10.69 11.25 -13.80
CA ILE A 135 11.51 11.11 -12.60
C ILE A 135 12.09 12.45 -12.15
N ALA A 136 12.69 13.21 -13.05
CA ALA A 136 13.26 14.53 -12.72
C ALA A 136 12.18 15.49 -12.17
N ARG A 137 10.94 15.39 -12.68
CA ARG A 137 9.81 16.14 -12.14
C ARG A 137 9.42 15.68 -10.73
N LEU A 138 9.42 14.37 -10.45
CA LEU A 138 9.19 13.84 -9.10
C LEU A 138 10.23 14.37 -8.12
N GLU A 139 11.52 14.37 -8.50
CA GLU A 139 12.59 14.89 -7.63
C GLU A 139 12.39 16.36 -7.32
N THR A 140 12.06 17.17 -8.33
CA THR A 140 11.74 18.60 -8.15
C THR A 140 10.62 18.81 -7.14
N LEU A 141 9.53 18.04 -7.23
CA LEU A 141 8.39 18.14 -6.31
C LEU A 141 8.76 17.73 -4.89
N TRP A 142 9.51 16.64 -4.76
CA TRP A 142 9.90 16.10 -3.47
C TRP A 142 10.95 16.96 -2.76
N ASP A 143 11.91 17.52 -3.51
CA ASP A 143 12.88 18.50 -2.99
C ASP A 143 12.18 19.77 -2.53
N HIS A 144 11.24 20.29 -3.31
CA HIS A 144 10.44 21.45 -2.90
C HIS A 144 9.70 21.19 -1.59
N ALA A 145 8.98 20.07 -1.46
CA ALA A 145 8.28 19.72 -0.23
C ALA A 145 9.23 19.60 0.98
N ARG A 146 10.38 18.93 0.79
CA ARG A 146 11.39 18.80 1.85
C ARG A 146 12.01 20.12 2.27
N ALA A 147 12.21 21.06 1.34
CA ALA A 147 12.83 22.35 1.61
C ALA A 147 11.92 23.27 2.44
N ILE A 148 10.60 23.18 2.26
CA ILE A 148 9.64 24.05 2.94
C ILE A 148 9.10 23.48 4.26
N ARG A 149 9.30 22.17 4.50
CA ARG A 149 8.69 21.52 5.68
C ARG A 149 9.24 22.11 6.97
N THR A 150 8.35 22.31 7.92
CA THR A 150 8.63 22.81 9.26
C THR A 150 8.59 21.69 10.29
N THR A 151 7.87 20.61 10.02
CA THR A 151 7.81 19.44 10.90
C THR A 151 8.94 18.45 10.61
N LYS A 152 9.44 17.79 11.67
CA LYS A 152 10.44 16.73 11.55
C LYS A 152 9.79 15.42 11.15
N GLY A 153 10.55 14.60 10.42
CA GLY A 153 10.20 13.22 10.12
C GLY A 153 10.68 12.80 8.72
N PRO A 154 10.48 11.52 8.36
CA PRO A 154 11.04 10.97 7.12
C PRO A 154 10.17 11.24 5.88
N TRP A 155 8.96 11.77 6.06
CA TRP A 155 7.98 11.99 5.00
C TRP A 155 8.18 13.34 4.31
N LEU A 156 7.52 13.55 3.16
CA LEU A 156 7.76 14.71 2.29
C LEU A 156 7.63 16.04 3.04
N LEU A 157 6.61 16.15 3.88
CA LEU A 157 6.31 17.32 4.70
C LEU A 157 6.55 17.04 6.20
N GLY A 158 7.44 16.10 6.51
CA GLY A 158 7.84 15.70 7.86
C GLY A 158 6.98 14.56 8.41
N GLN A 159 5.72 14.84 8.71
CA GLN A 159 4.74 13.82 9.10
C GLN A 159 4.07 13.17 7.88
N TYR A 160 3.56 11.95 8.07
CA TYR A 160 2.86 11.23 6.99
C TYR A 160 1.56 11.95 6.64
N SER A 161 1.33 12.16 5.34
CA SER A 161 0.16 12.85 4.81
C SER A 161 -0.46 12.11 3.63
N ILE A 162 -1.60 12.59 3.14
CA ILE A 162 -2.20 12.11 1.89
C ILE A 162 -1.19 12.12 0.73
N ALA A 163 -0.30 13.12 0.65
CA ALA A 163 0.70 13.19 -0.41
C ALA A 163 1.59 11.94 -0.41
N ASP A 164 2.02 11.48 0.76
CA ASP A 164 2.84 10.27 0.89
C ASP A 164 2.07 9.02 0.45
N ALA A 165 0.78 8.89 0.81
CA ALA A 165 -0.08 7.81 0.34
C ALA A 165 -0.18 7.77 -1.21
N PHE A 166 -0.20 8.93 -1.87
CA PHE A 166 -0.27 9.03 -3.32
C PHE A 166 1.02 8.68 -4.05
N TYR A 167 2.15 8.91 -3.38
CA TYR A 167 3.49 8.55 -3.87
C TYR A 167 3.95 7.15 -3.47
N ALA A 168 3.27 6.44 -2.56
CA ALA A 168 3.62 5.05 -2.23
C ALA A 168 3.72 4.11 -3.46
N PRO A 169 2.79 4.16 -4.45
CA PRO A 169 2.95 3.40 -5.68
C PRO A 169 4.09 3.90 -6.59
N VAL A 170 4.54 5.14 -6.44
CA VAL A 170 5.71 5.65 -7.17
C VAL A 170 6.99 5.14 -6.54
N ALA A 171 7.07 5.13 -5.20
CA ALA A 171 8.17 4.50 -4.49
C ALA A 171 8.32 3.02 -4.87
N ALA A 172 7.19 2.29 -4.95
CA ALA A 172 7.17 0.91 -5.44
C ALA A 172 7.70 0.77 -6.88
N ARG A 173 7.40 1.72 -7.78
CA ARG A 173 7.93 1.72 -9.16
C ARG A 173 9.43 1.98 -9.20
N ILE A 174 9.89 3.03 -8.52
CA ILE A 174 11.32 3.38 -8.48
C ILE A 174 12.13 2.20 -7.94
N ALA A 175 11.67 1.62 -6.83
CA ALA A 175 12.33 0.46 -6.23
C ALA A 175 12.22 -0.80 -7.11
N GLY A 176 11.01 -1.12 -7.57
CA GLY A 176 10.71 -2.33 -8.31
C GLY A 176 11.27 -2.36 -9.72
N TYR A 177 11.69 -1.23 -10.28
CA TYR A 177 12.33 -1.14 -11.60
C TYR A 177 13.79 -0.67 -11.50
N ASP A 178 14.34 -0.50 -10.30
CA ASP A 178 15.70 0.01 -10.09
C ASP A 178 15.97 1.35 -10.82
N LEU A 179 14.98 2.24 -10.79
CA LEU A 179 15.04 3.51 -11.53
C LEU A 179 16.07 4.46 -10.89
N PRO A 180 16.84 5.21 -11.70
CA PRO A 180 17.84 6.13 -11.20
C PRO A 180 17.17 7.34 -10.53
N VAL A 181 17.52 7.60 -9.28
CA VAL A 181 17.06 8.75 -8.50
C VAL A 181 18.19 9.26 -7.60
N SER A 182 18.10 10.51 -7.15
CA SER A 182 19.02 11.08 -6.16
C SER A 182 19.00 10.29 -4.84
N ALA A 183 20.05 10.50 -4.02
CA ALA A 183 20.13 9.89 -2.69
C ALA A 183 18.95 10.28 -1.77
N ALA A 184 18.47 11.53 -1.87
CA ALA A 184 17.34 12.01 -1.07
C ALA A 184 16.02 11.33 -1.48
N SER A 185 15.78 11.19 -2.79
CA SER A 185 14.64 10.45 -3.32
C SER A 185 14.72 8.96 -2.97
N LYS A 186 15.90 8.35 -3.07
CA LYS A 186 16.13 6.96 -2.66
C LYS A 186 15.82 6.73 -1.17
N ALA A 187 16.21 7.65 -0.29
CA ALA A 187 15.88 7.59 1.13
C ALA A 187 14.36 7.66 1.37
N TYR A 188 13.66 8.54 0.65
CA TYR A 188 12.20 8.62 0.71
C TYR A 188 11.51 7.32 0.20
N VAL A 189 12.04 6.72 -0.86
CA VAL A 189 11.59 5.41 -1.34
C VAL A 189 11.80 4.33 -0.27
N GLN A 190 12.97 4.27 0.36
CA GLN A 190 13.26 3.32 1.43
C GLN A 190 12.31 3.49 2.63
N THR A 191 11.94 4.73 2.98
CA THR A 191 10.92 5.01 4.01
C THR A 191 9.59 4.35 3.67
N HIS A 192 9.12 4.44 2.42
CA HIS A 192 7.90 3.76 1.96
C HIS A 192 8.03 2.23 2.04
N LEU A 193 9.15 1.68 1.59
CA LEU A 193 9.36 0.23 1.59
C LEU A 193 9.46 -0.37 3.00
N ALA A 194 9.92 0.42 3.97
CA ALA A 194 10.03 0.03 5.36
C ALA A 194 8.74 0.29 6.16
N ASP A 195 7.79 1.04 5.62
CA ASP A 195 6.53 1.35 6.29
C ASP A 195 5.71 0.09 6.57
N PRO A 196 5.29 -0.18 7.83
CA PRO A 196 4.52 -1.37 8.15
C PRO A 196 3.20 -1.49 7.39
N ALA A 197 2.52 -0.39 7.05
CA ALA A 197 1.28 -0.47 6.27
C ALA A 197 1.60 -0.90 4.81
N PHE A 198 2.61 -0.31 4.18
CA PHE A 198 3.06 -0.74 2.86
C PHE A 198 3.52 -2.22 2.86
N ARG A 199 4.29 -2.64 3.86
CA ARG A 199 4.73 -4.03 4.03
C ARG A 199 3.54 -4.98 4.16
N ARG A 200 2.53 -4.64 4.99
CA ARG A 200 1.27 -5.41 5.11
C ARG A 200 0.55 -5.54 3.77
N TRP A 201 0.43 -4.44 3.02
CA TRP A 201 -0.19 -4.45 1.69
C TRP A 201 0.53 -5.41 0.74
N ARG A 202 1.86 -5.32 0.67
CA ARG A 202 2.67 -6.22 -0.16
C ARG A 202 2.53 -7.68 0.29
N ALA A 203 2.61 -7.96 1.59
CA ALA A 203 2.47 -9.31 2.13
C ALA A 203 1.13 -9.95 1.75
N MET A 204 0.03 -9.17 1.81
CA MET A 204 -1.29 -9.63 1.31
C MET A 204 -1.26 -9.89 -0.21
N GLY A 205 -0.57 -9.06 -0.99
CA GLY A 205 -0.42 -9.24 -2.44
C GLY A 205 0.44 -10.43 -2.87
N LEU A 206 1.33 -10.92 -2.01
CA LEU A 206 2.11 -12.13 -2.26
C LEU A 206 1.28 -13.41 -2.12
N VAL A 207 0.22 -13.38 -1.31
CA VAL A 207 -0.55 -14.58 -0.92
C VAL A 207 -2.01 -14.55 -1.39
N SER A 208 -2.43 -13.48 -2.08
CA SER A 208 -3.80 -13.32 -2.60
C SER A 208 -3.81 -12.95 -4.07
N GLY A 209 -4.74 -13.55 -4.81
CA GLY A 209 -4.91 -13.31 -6.25
C GLY A 209 -3.96 -14.13 -7.12
N ALA A 210 -4.32 -14.28 -8.40
CA ALA A 210 -3.46 -14.92 -9.39
C ALA A 210 -2.29 -14.01 -9.80
N THR A 211 -1.19 -14.61 -10.25
CA THR A 211 -0.16 -13.83 -10.95
C THR A 211 -0.73 -13.38 -12.30
N LEU A 212 -0.64 -12.08 -12.57
CA LEU A 212 -1.19 -11.49 -13.78
C LEU A 212 -0.08 -11.23 -14.79
N GLU A 213 0.11 -12.14 -15.74
CA GLU A 213 1.18 -12.08 -16.75
C GLU A 213 1.22 -10.79 -17.56
N ARG A 214 0.07 -10.11 -17.73
CA ARG A 214 0.01 -8.79 -18.39
C ARG A 214 0.81 -7.68 -17.69
N TYR A 215 1.21 -7.90 -16.43
CA TYR A 215 2.07 -6.99 -15.65
C TYR A 215 3.53 -7.45 -15.59
N ALA A 216 3.85 -8.63 -16.14
CA ALA A 216 5.22 -9.09 -16.25
C ALA A 216 5.99 -8.24 -17.26
N GLN A 217 7.28 -8.08 -17.04
CA GLN A 217 8.21 -7.39 -17.92
C GLN A 217 9.37 -8.33 -18.24
N THR A 218 10.05 -8.08 -19.36
CA THR A 218 11.13 -8.95 -19.87
C THR A 218 12.50 -8.63 -19.29
N TYR A 219 12.57 -7.81 -18.23
CA TYR A 219 13.83 -7.43 -17.59
C TYR A 219 14.33 -8.53 -16.65
N ASP A 220 15.62 -8.47 -16.32
CA ASP A 220 16.21 -9.30 -15.28
C ASP A 220 15.52 -9.04 -13.94
N THR A 221 15.36 -10.09 -13.12
CA THR A 221 14.70 -9.98 -11.82
C THR A 221 15.70 -9.96 -10.68
N ARG A 222 15.30 -9.35 -9.57
CA ARG A 222 16.06 -9.30 -8.31
C ARG A 222 15.12 -9.51 -7.12
N PRO A 223 15.66 -9.87 -5.94
CA PRO A 223 14.89 -9.81 -4.70
C PRO A 223 14.31 -8.41 -4.46
N TRP A 224 13.15 -8.36 -3.81
CA TRP A 224 12.49 -7.10 -3.44
C TRP A 224 13.46 -6.21 -2.63
N PRO A 225 13.66 -4.93 -3.00
CA PRO A 225 14.69 -4.07 -2.40
C PRO A 225 14.30 -3.45 -1.04
N GLY A 226 13.20 -3.89 -0.43
CA GLY A 226 12.79 -3.48 0.91
C GLY A 226 13.47 -4.29 2.03
N PRO A 227 13.08 -4.07 3.30
CA PRO A 227 13.55 -4.90 4.41
C PRO A 227 13.29 -6.39 4.14
N ALA A 228 14.28 -7.24 4.44
CA ALA A 228 14.13 -8.67 4.36
C ALA A 228 13.21 -9.16 5.50
N PRO A 229 12.11 -9.87 5.22
CA PRO A 229 11.25 -10.44 6.24
C PRO A 229 11.99 -11.46 7.13
N LEU A 230 11.54 -11.60 8.37
CA LEU A 230 11.96 -12.71 9.23
C LEU A 230 11.58 -14.06 8.59
N PRO A 231 12.47 -15.07 8.63
CA PRO A 231 12.14 -16.41 8.14
C PRO A 231 10.97 -17.00 8.93
N ALA A 232 9.91 -17.38 8.23
CA ALA A 232 8.77 -18.07 8.79
C ALA A 232 8.23 -19.08 7.77
N ALA A 233 7.56 -20.12 8.26
CA ALA A 233 6.99 -21.15 7.41
C ALA A 233 5.55 -21.49 7.81
N ALA A 234 4.71 -21.80 6.83
CA ALA A 234 3.43 -22.47 7.09
C ALA A 234 3.70 -23.95 7.42
N VAL A 235 3.15 -24.43 8.53
CA VAL A 235 3.29 -25.83 8.97
C VAL A 235 1.92 -26.50 9.14
N GLY A 236 1.92 -27.83 9.09
CA GLY A 236 0.72 -28.63 9.32
C GLY A 236 0.35 -28.77 10.80
N GLY A 237 -0.89 -29.19 11.04
CA GLY A 237 -1.45 -29.39 12.38
C GLY A 237 -2.04 -28.12 13.00
N THR A 238 -2.51 -28.26 14.24
CA THR A 238 -3.17 -27.19 15.00
C THR A 238 -2.49 -26.88 16.33
N ASP A 239 -1.43 -27.62 16.70
CA ASP A 239 -0.68 -27.36 17.92
C ASP A 239 0.05 -26.01 17.81
N SER A 240 -0.27 -25.10 18.72
CA SER A 240 0.26 -23.74 18.79
C SER A 240 0.28 -23.22 20.22
N GLU A 241 1.15 -22.25 20.48
CA GLU A 241 1.31 -21.59 21.78
C GLU A 241 0.10 -20.73 22.17
N ASN A 242 -0.60 -20.17 21.20
CA ASN A 242 -1.80 -19.36 21.40
C ASN A 242 -3.08 -20.12 21.07
N GLU A 243 -4.16 -19.82 21.78
CA GLU A 243 -5.48 -20.44 21.58
C GLU A 243 -6.34 -19.73 20.52
N ALA A 244 -6.03 -18.47 20.22
CA ALA A 244 -6.82 -17.63 19.32
C ALA A 244 -5.94 -16.82 18.36
N CYS A 245 -6.45 -16.61 17.14
CA CYS A 245 -5.78 -15.82 16.11
C CYS A 245 -5.50 -14.38 16.58
N PRO A 246 -4.26 -13.86 16.44
CA PRO A 246 -3.90 -12.52 16.90
C PRO A 246 -4.64 -11.38 16.18
N TYR A 247 -5.31 -11.67 15.05
CA TYR A 247 -6.02 -10.66 14.25
C TYR A 247 -7.53 -10.62 14.52
N SER A 248 -8.16 -11.79 14.69
CA SER A 248 -9.62 -11.88 14.76
C SER A 248 -10.13 -12.42 16.10
N GLY A 249 -9.26 -12.96 16.96
CA GLY A 249 -9.65 -13.66 18.18
C GLY A 249 -10.37 -14.99 17.96
N ALA A 250 -10.47 -15.47 16.71
CA ALA A 250 -11.13 -16.74 16.40
C ALA A 250 -10.19 -17.93 16.62
N SER A 251 -10.77 -19.12 16.81
CA SER A 251 -10.04 -20.36 17.09
C SER A 251 -8.99 -20.70 16.03
N VAL A 252 -7.90 -21.31 16.48
CA VAL A 252 -6.78 -21.73 15.63
C VAL A 252 -7.18 -22.91 14.75
N THR A 253 -6.86 -22.78 13.46
CA THR A 253 -7.02 -23.85 12.46
C THR A 253 -5.78 -24.00 11.57
N HIS A 254 -4.87 -23.03 11.59
CA HIS A 254 -3.66 -22.98 10.76
C HIS A 254 -2.49 -22.52 11.63
N VAL A 255 -1.29 -23.05 11.41
CA VAL A 255 -0.11 -22.75 12.23
C VAL A 255 1.05 -22.28 11.36
N LEU A 256 1.78 -21.27 11.84
CA LEU A 256 3.10 -20.88 11.33
C LEU A 256 4.17 -21.28 12.34
N GLU A 257 5.37 -21.57 11.83
CA GLU A 257 6.58 -21.76 12.60
C GLU A 257 7.57 -20.60 12.35
N ILE A 258 8.14 -20.05 13.41
CA ILE A 258 9.19 -19.02 13.40
C ILE A 258 10.10 -19.21 14.62
N ASP A 259 11.41 -19.27 14.42
CA ASP A 259 12.39 -19.47 15.50
C ASP A 259 12.04 -20.64 16.47
N GLY A 260 11.53 -21.74 15.92
CA GLY A 260 11.12 -22.93 16.69
C GLY A 260 9.80 -22.79 17.46
N ARG A 261 9.13 -21.63 17.34
CA ARG A 261 7.83 -21.33 17.96
C ARG A 261 6.69 -21.60 17.01
N ARG A 262 5.55 -22.08 17.54
CA ARG A 262 4.36 -22.43 16.76
C ARG A 262 3.22 -21.50 17.09
N ILE A 263 2.85 -20.63 16.14
CA ILE A 263 1.81 -19.62 16.32
C ILE A 263 0.59 -19.93 15.46
N GLY A 264 -0.58 -19.93 16.08
CA GLY A 264 -1.87 -20.29 15.51
C GLY A 264 -2.65 -19.12 14.92
N PHE A 265 -3.38 -19.39 13.84
CA PHE A 265 -4.20 -18.46 13.06
C PHE A 265 -5.54 -19.09 12.69
N CYS A 266 -6.56 -18.27 12.46
CA CYS A 266 -7.93 -18.73 12.21
C CYS A 266 -8.20 -19.18 10.77
N ASN A 267 -7.32 -18.85 9.83
CA ASN A 267 -7.42 -19.26 8.42
C ASN A 267 -6.05 -19.15 7.72
N ALA A 268 -5.94 -19.77 6.54
CA ALA A 268 -4.74 -19.74 5.70
C ALA A 268 -4.30 -18.31 5.37
N PHE A 269 -5.21 -17.42 4.96
CA PHE A 269 -4.85 -16.04 4.62
C PHE A 269 -4.18 -15.30 5.77
N CYS A 270 -4.69 -15.44 7.00
CA CYS A 270 -4.09 -14.86 8.19
C CYS A 270 -2.69 -15.40 8.46
N ARG A 271 -2.49 -16.72 8.32
CA ARG A 271 -1.17 -17.34 8.44
C ARG A 271 -0.24 -16.86 7.33
N ASP A 272 -0.64 -17.01 6.07
CA ASP A 272 0.22 -16.83 4.89
C ASP A 272 0.68 -15.38 4.73
N LYS A 273 -0.20 -14.39 4.98
CA LYS A 273 0.21 -12.98 4.96
C LYS A 273 1.21 -12.65 6.08
N THR A 274 1.20 -13.44 7.16
CA THR A 274 2.15 -13.30 8.28
C THR A 274 3.46 -14.01 7.95
N VAL A 275 3.41 -15.21 7.37
CA VAL A 275 4.59 -15.91 6.82
C VAL A 275 5.34 -15.01 5.84
N ALA A 276 4.61 -14.31 4.96
CA ALA A 276 5.20 -13.45 3.95
C ALA A 276 5.95 -12.24 4.52
N ASP A 277 5.51 -11.69 5.66
CA ASP A 277 6.20 -10.60 6.35
C ASP A 277 5.79 -10.51 7.84
N PRO A 278 6.46 -11.25 8.74
CA PRO A 278 6.03 -11.32 10.15
C PRO A 278 6.05 -9.96 10.86
N GLU A 279 7.10 -9.16 10.65
CA GLU A 279 7.30 -7.88 11.31
C GLU A 279 6.32 -6.79 10.87
N ALA A 280 5.62 -6.99 9.75
CA ALA A 280 4.61 -6.05 9.29
C ALA A 280 3.37 -6.02 10.20
N TRP A 281 3.22 -6.97 11.13
CA TRP A 281 2.00 -7.18 11.91
C TRP A 281 2.23 -6.96 13.42
N PRO A 282 1.92 -5.76 13.96
CA PRO A 282 2.16 -5.46 15.38
C PRO A 282 1.49 -6.45 16.35
N ALA A 283 0.26 -6.87 16.09
CA ALA A 283 -0.44 -7.85 16.94
C ALA A 283 0.26 -9.21 16.99
N PHE A 284 0.87 -9.64 15.89
CA PHE A 284 1.67 -10.86 15.85
C PHE A 284 3.01 -10.67 16.56
N MET A 285 3.70 -9.55 16.31
CA MET A 285 4.98 -9.27 16.98
C MET A 285 4.83 -9.11 18.50
N SER A 286 3.72 -8.53 18.97
CA SER A 286 3.42 -8.49 20.41
C SER A 286 3.26 -9.88 21.02
N LEU A 287 2.66 -10.82 20.29
CA LEU A 287 2.55 -12.21 20.72
C LEU A 287 3.91 -12.94 20.67
N LEU A 288 4.73 -12.66 19.65
CA LEU A 288 6.06 -13.24 19.52
C LEU A 288 7.07 -12.68 20.53
N ASN A 289 6.83 -11.51 21.10
CA ASN A 289 7.71 -10.90 22.10
C ASN A 289 7.22 -11.13 23.54
N ALA A 290 6.07 -11.78 23.72
CA ALA A 290 5.56 -12.25 25.01
C ALA A 290 6.19 -13.59 25.39
#